data_AF-A0A535A8E0-F1
#
_entry.id   AF-A0A535A8E0-F1
#
_cell.length_a   1.000
_cell.length_b   1.000
_cell.length_c   1.000
_cell.angle_alpha   90.00
_cell.angle_beta   90.00
_cell.angle_gamma   90.00
#
_symmetry.space_group_name_H-M   'P 1'
#
loop_
_entity.id
_entity.type
_entity.pdbx_description
1 polymer ?
#
loop_
_entity_poly.entity_id
_entity_poly.type
_entity_poly.pdbx_seq_one_letter_code
_entity_poly.pdbx_strand_id
1 'polypeptide(L)'
;MLSTGRLVQVPTFLRVEQPWTGELPKSHLTIPNKAAIDFEGAPLYPEFVLLRLLERGGWGAAWRKNWAGTAFWGDIGQVVEPQQRARSVFDQIDLRAGFAGAWEILAWRGNEVLFLISKPTGHDRISAYQARWLDTALTMGMPLHSFAIVEHQT
;
A
#
# COMPACT_ATOMS: atom_id res chain seq x y z
N MET A 1 6.57 9.02 -17.35
CA MET A 1 8.03 9.28 -17.37
C MET A 1 8.47 9.62 -15.97
N LEU A 2 9.48 8.93 -15.46
CA LEU A 2 10.12 9.26 -14.18
C LEU A 2 10.99 10.52 -14.33
N SER A 3 11.37 11.19 -13.24
CA SER A 3 12.15 12.44 -13.28
C SER A 3 13.50 12.29 -13.98
N THR A 4 14.11 11.10 -13.97
CA THR A 4 15.33 10.81 -14.76
C THR A 4 15.07 10.45 -16.23
N GLY A 5 13.84 10.57 -16.74
CA GLY A 5 13.47 10.12 -18.09
C GLY A 5 13.37 8.59 -18.23
N ARG A 6 13.47 7.85 -17.13
CA ARG A 6 13.42 6.38 -17.13
C ARG A 6 12.01 5.88 -17.43
N LEU A 7 11.92 4.88 -18.31
CA LEU A 7 10.73 4.05 -18.51
C LEU A 7 10.90 2.77 -17.69
N VAL A 8 9.94 2.47 -16.83
CA VAL A 8 9.87 1.20 -16.08
C VAL A 8 8.47 0.63 -16.17
N GLN A 9 8.38 -0.69 -16.13
CA GLN A 9 7.13 -1.40 -15.99
C GLN A 9 7.06 -1.95 -14.56
N VAL A 10 6.07 -1.49 -13.81
CA VAL A 10 5.77 -2.02 -12.48
C VAL A 10 4.79 -3.19 -12.66
N PRO A 11 5.01 -4.35 -12.02
CA PRO A 11 4.03 -5.42 -11.99
C PRO A 11 2.68 -4.94 -11.45
N THR A 12 1.61 -5.25 -12.18
CA THR A 12 0.23 -4.98 -11.76
C THR A 12 -0.51 -6.30 -11.57
N PHE A 13 -1.20 -6.43 -10.45
CA PHE A 13 -2.01 -7.59 -10.12
C PHE A 13 -3.47 -7.17 -9.97
N LEU A 14 -4.40 -7.94 -10.51
CA LEU A 14 -5.83 -7.74 -10.32
C LEU A 14 -6.34 -8.68 -9.23
N ARG A 15 -7.10 -8.14 -8.29
CA ARG A 15 -7.91 -8.91 -7.36
C ARG A 15 -9.38 -8.65 -7.65
N VAL A 16 -10.15 -9.73 -7.67
CA VAL A 16 -11.60 -9.69 -7.89
C VAL A 16 -12.23 -10.29 -6.65
N GLU A 17 -13.00 -9.48 -5.94
CA GLU A 17 -13.66 -9.87 -4.71
C GLU A 17 -15.14 -9.54 -4.73
N GLN A 18 -15.89 -10.11 -3.79
CA GLN A 18 -17.29 -9.77 -3.61
C GLN A 18 -17.41 -8.51 -2.73
N PRO A 19 -18.35 -7.60 -3.03
CA PRO A 19 -18.64 -6.50 -2.13
C PRO A 19 -19.26 -7.02 -0.83
N TRP A 20 -18.94 -6.40 0.30
CA TRP A 20 -19.62 -6.68 1.55
C TRP A 20 -21.07 -6.20 1.48
N THR A 21 -22.03 -7.07 1.81
CA THR A 21 -23.48 -6.78 1.76
C THR A 21 -24.13 -6.68 3.13
N GLY A 22 -23.40 -7.00 4.21
CA GLY A 22 -23.90 -6.93 5.58
C GLY A 22 -23.82 -5.52 6.19
N GLU A 23 -24.23 -5.41 7.45
CA GLU A 23 -24.02 -4.18 8.23
C GLU A 23 -22.52 -3.99 8.52
N LEU A 24 -22.03 -2.76 8.39
CA LEU A 24 -20.65 -2.43 8.74
C LEU A 24 -20.50 -2.24 10.25
N PRO A 25 -19.45 -2.80 10.88
CA PRO A 25 -19.12 -2.48 12.26
C PRO A 25 -18.89 -0.99 12.44
N LYS A 26 -19.25 -0.43 13.62
CA LYS A 26 -19.08 1.01 13.92
C LYS A 26 -17.66 1.53 13.68
N SER A 27 -16.65 0.69 13.89
CA SER A 27 -15.24 1.03 13.63
C SER A 27 -14.98 1.39 12.15
N HIS A 28 -15.66 0.73 11.22
CA HIS A 28 -15.52 0.98 9.78
C HIS A 28 -16.14 2.32 9.38
N LEU A 29 -17.20 2.76 10.06
CA LEU A 29 -17.83 4.05 9.81
C LEU A 29 -16.90 5.26 10.08
N THR A 30 -15.76 5.04 10.73
CA THR A 30 -14.72 6.08 10.92
C THR A 30 -13.93 6.41 9.64
N ILE A 31 -14.07 5.60 8.58
CA ILE A 31 -13.44 5.81 7.29
C ILE A 31 -14.52 6.11 6.26
N PRO A 32 -14.76 7.39 5.92
CA PRO A 32 -15.85 7.77 5.03
C PRO A 32 -15.57 7.32 3.58
N ASN A 33 -16.65 7.06 2.84
CA ASN A 33 -16.64 6.83 1.38
C ASN A 33 -15.78 5.66 0.89
N LYS A 34 -15.57 4.64 1.74
CA LYS A 34 -14.80 3.45 1.37
C LYS A 34 -15.69 2.22 1.33
N ALA A 35 -15.72 1.57 0.18
CA ALA A 35 -16.44 0.30 0.01
C ALA A 35 -15.68 -0.82 0.72
N ALA A 36 -16.40 -1.62 1.50
CA ALA A 36 -15.85 -2.82 2.12
C ALA A 36 -16.03 -4.02 1.18
N ILE A 37 -15.06 -4.91 1.24
CA ILE A 37 -14.99 -6.19 0.55
C ILE A 37 -15.37 -7.29 1.54
N ASP A 38 -16.09 -8.31 1.08
CA ASP A 38 -16.22 -9.56 1.81
C ASP A 38 -14.91 -10.33 1.72
N PHE A 39 -14.20 -10.39 2.85
CA PHE A 39 -13.03 -11.22 3.00
C PHE A 39 -13.32 -12.26 4.09
N GLU A 40 -13.64 -13.47 3.64
CA GLU A 40 -13.89 -14.63 4.49
C GLU A 40 -15.06 -14.44 5.49
N GLY A 41 -16.12 -13.79 5.04
CA GLY A 41 -17.30 -13.53 5.85
C GLY A 41 -17.14 -12.32 6.78
N ALA A 42 -16.10 -11.51 6.60
CA ALA A 42 -15.89 -10.27 7.34
C ALA A 42 -15.69 -9.07 6.38
N PRO A 43 -16.20 -7.87 6.74
CA PRO A 43 -15.93 -6.66 5.99
C PRO A 43 -14.48 -6.22 6.18
N LEU A 44 -13.78 -5.97 5.08
CA LEU A 44 -12.42 -5.41 5.08
C LEU A 44 -12.26 -4.37 3.96
N TYR A 45 -11.39 -3.38 4.17
CA TYR A 45 -11.02 -2.47 3.09
C TYR A 45 -9.93 -3.06 2.19
N PRO A 46 -9.86 -2.67 0.90
CA PRO A 46 -8.92 -3.26 -0.05
C PRO A 46 -7.47 -3.33 0.41
N GLU A 47 -6.98 -2.30 1.09
CA GLU A 47 -5.62 -2.25 1.63
C GLU A 47 -5.42 -3.23 2.78
N PHE A 48 -6.42 -3.38 3.67
CA PHE A 48 -6.34 -4.37 4.74
C PHE A 48 -6.43 -5.79 4.22
N VAL A 49 -7.18 -6.04 3.14
CA VAL A 49 -7.15 -7.35 2.47
C VAL A 49 -5.72 -7.65 1.96
N LEU A 50 -5.02 -6.66 1.38
CA LEU A 50 -3.62 -6.83 1.00
C LEU A 50 -2.71 -7.15 2.19
N LEU A 51 -2.90 -6.51 3.33
CA LEU A 51 -2.14 -6.85 4.54
C LEU A 51 -2.35 -8.32 4.92
N ARG A 52 -3.61 -8.80 4.94
CA ARG A 52 -3.93 -10.21 5.25
C ARG A 52 -3.34 -11.20 4.26
N LEU A 53 -3.32 -10.86 2.97
CA LEU A 53 -2.69 -11.70 1.93
C LEU A 53 -1.17 -11.76 2.08
N LEU A 54 -0.54 -10.63 2.41
CA LEU A 54 0.90 -10.56 2.68
C LEU A 54 1.27 -11.36 3.93
N GLU A 55 0.50 -11.23 5.01
CA GLU A 55 0.66 -11.99 6.26
C GLU A 55 0.61 -13.50 6.02
N ARG A 56 -0.34 -13.97 5.19
CA ARG A 56 -0.40 -15.39 4.77
C ARG A 56 0.84 -15.85 4.02
N GLY A 57 1.48 -14.94 3.28
CA GLY A 57 2.75 -15.17 2.60
C GLY A 57 3.99 -15.06 3.50
N GLY A 58 3.79 -14.90 4.82
CA GLY A 58 4.87 -14.77 5.81
C GLY A 58 5.52 -13.38 5.86
N TRP A 59 4.83 -12.35 5.37
CA TRP A 59 5.29 -10.96 5.45
C TRP A 59 4.69 -10.26 6.68
N GLY A 60 5.45 -9.35 7.29
CA GLY A 60 4.83 -8.26 8.05
C GLY A 60 4.38 -7.17 7.09
N ALA A 61 3.26 -6.51 7.35
CA ALA A 61 2.78 -5.45 6.49
C ALA A 61 2.02 -4.38 7.27
N ALA A 62 2.05 -3.16 6.77
CA ALA A 62 1.28 -2.06 7.33
C ALA A 62 0.89 -1.04 6.26
N TRP A 63 -0.25 -0.39 6.47
CA TRP A 63 -0.77 0.68 5.62
C TRP A 63 -0.43 2.06 6.21
N ARG A 64 0.16 2.95 5.41
CA ARG A 64 0.46 4.34 5.72
C ARG A 64 -0.57 5.26 5.07
N LYS A 65 -1.44 5.82 5.90
CA LYS A 65 -2.50 6.73 5.48
C LYS A 65 -1.99 8.17 5.40
N ASN A 66 -2.11 8.80 4.24
CA ASN A 66 -1.49 10.10 3.92
C ASN A 66 -2.16 11.36 4.52
N TRP A 67 -3.37 11.27 5.09
CA TRP A 67 -4.10 12.44 5.62
C TRP A 67 -4.36 12.44 7.14
N ALA A 68 -3.95 11.37 7.85
CA ALA A 68 -4.23 11.19 9.28
C ALA A 68 -2.96 11.06 10.14
N GLY A 69 -1.82 11.52 9.63
CA GLY A 69 -0.52 11.51 10.33
C GLY A 69 0.50 10.57 9.70
N THR A 70 1.50 10.17 10.49
CA THR A 70 2.67 9.37 10.05
C THR A 70 2.66 7.93 10.57
N ALA A 71 1.55 7.53 11.20
CA ALA A 71 1.35 6.20 11.75
C ALA A 71 1.17 5.15 10.65
N PHE A 72 1.61 3.93 10.95
CA PHE A 72 1.38 2.73 10.17
C PHE A 72 0.28 1.90 10.82
N TRP A 73 -0.63 1.35 10.02
CA TRP A 73 -1.83 0.67 10.49
C TRP A 73 -1.80 -0.80 10.05
N GLY A 74 -1.98 -1.72 11.00
CA GLY A 74 -2.12 -3.16 10.73
C GLY A 74 -3.59 -3.59 10.59
N ASP A 75 -4.50 -2.77 11.13
CA ASP A 75 -5.95 -2.91 11.00
C ASP A 75 -6.64 -1.57 11.32
N ILE A 76 -7.97 -1.53 11.18
CA ILE A 76 -8.82 -0.43 11.61
C ILE A 76 -8.67 -0.22 13.11
N GLY A 77 -8.18 0.96 13.50
CA GLY A 77 -7.96 1.30 14.92
C GLY A 77 -6.69 0.71 15.52
N GLN A 78 -5.88 -0.03 14.75
CA GLN A 78 -4.65 -0.66 15.22
C GLN A 78 -3.42 -0.06 14.54
N VAL A 79 -2.71 0.78 15.29
CA VAL A 79 -1.38 1.26 14.91
C VAL A 79 -0.35 0.15 15.16
N VAL A 80 0.58 -0.01 14.23
CA VAL A 80 1.70 -0.96 14.31
C VAL A 80 2.99 -0.24 13.96
N GLU A 81 4.11 -0.72 14.52
CA GLU A 81 5.43 -0.25 14.13
C GLU A 81 6.04 -1.22 13.11
N PRO A 82 6.37 -0.77 11.88
CA PRO A 82 7.07 -1.61 10.92
C PRO A 82 8.46 -2.01 11.45
N GLN A 83 9.01 -3.08 10.89
CA GLN A 83 10.41 -3.44 11.14
C GLN A 83 11.32 -2.22 10.86
N GLN A 84 12.24 -1.94 11.79
CA GLN A 84 13.08 -0.73 11.79
C GLN A 84 13.75 -0.47 10.44
N ARG A 85 14.25 -1.52 9.77
CA ARG A 85 14.86 -1.40 8.43
C ARG A 85 13.86 -0.94 7.38
N ALA A 86 12.70 -1.59 7.31
CA ALA A 86 11.65 -1.24 6.35
C ALA A 86 11.15 0.19 6.57
N ARG A 87 10.90 0.57 7.83
CA ARG A 87 10.56 1.94 8.24
C ARG A 87 11.62 2.95 7.79
N SER A 88 12.89 2.65 8.05
CA SER A 88 14.01 3.53 7.73
C SER A 88 14.17 3.75 6.23
N VAL A 89 14.03 2.70 5.42
CA VAL A 89 14.06 2.81 3.96
C VAL A 89 12.91 3.68 3.47
N PHE A 90 11.69 3.41 3.95
CA PHE A 90 10.49 4.18 3.58
C PHE A 90 10.66 5.68 3.88
N ASP A 91 11.06 6.02 5.11
CA ASP A 91 11.21 7.41 5.54
C ASP A 91 12.33 8.14 4.79
N GLN A 92 13.43 7.44 4.44
CA GLN A 92 14.49 8.04 3.63
C GLN A 92 14.02 8.35 2.20
N ILE A 93 13.17 7.50 1.61
CA ILE A 93 12.59 7.77 0.29
C ILE A 93 11.62 8.95 0.38
N ASP A 94 10.72 8.97 1.36
CA ASP A 94 9.82 10.10 1.63
C ASP A 94 10.60 11.42 1.74
N LEU A 95 11.67 11.42 2.54
CA LEU A 95 12.52 12.58 2.76
C LEU A 95 13.16 13.09 1.46
N ARG A 96 13.69 12.19 0.62
CA ARG A 96 14.32 12.57 -0.66
C ARG A 96 13.30 12.94 -1.74
N ALA A 97 12.13 12.30 -1.74
CA ALA A 97 11.04 12.63 -2.65
C ALA A 97 10.44 14.01 -2.31
N GLY A 98 10.52 14.42 -1.04
CA GLY A 98 10.01 15.69 -0.53
C GLY A 98 8.52 15.66 -0.19
N PHE A 99 7.92 14.47 -0.09
CA PHE A 99 6.53 14.24 0.30
C PHE A 99 6.36 12.80 0.78
N ALA A 100 5.37 12.57 1.63
CA ALA A 100 5.15 11.27 2.27
C ALA A 100 4.08 10.42 1.57
N GLY A 101 4.23 9.10 1.66
CA GLY A 101 3.11 8.16 1.51
C GLY A 101 2.56 8.01 0.10
N ALA A 102 3.42 8.06 -0.92
CA ALA A 102 3.00 7.86 -2.31
C ALA A 102 2.70 6.37 -2.62
N TRP A 103 3.42 5.48 -1.95
CA TRP A 103 3.20 4.04 -1.94
C TRP A 103 2.75 3.65 -0.54
N GLU A 104 1.48 3.32 -0.40
CA GLU A 104 0.79 3.36 0.90
C GLU A 104 0.92 2.06 1.69
N ILE A 105 1.25 0.94 1.07
CA ILE A 105 1.45 -0.33 1.79
C ILE A 105 2.95 -0.62 1.84
N LEU A 106 3.46 -0.79 3.05
CA LEU A 106 4.83 -1.22 3.34
C LEU A 106 4.78 -2.66 3.83
N ALA A 107 5.48 -3.57 3.16
CA ALA A 107 5.65 -4.95 3.61
C ALA A 107 7.13 -5.31 3.80
N TRP A 108 7.41 -6.23 4.71
CA TRP A 108 8.77 -6.65 5.02
C TRP A 108 8.86 -8.14 5.37
N ARG A 109 9.97 -8.77 4.99
CA ARG A 109 10.28 -10.16 5.34
C ARG A 109 11.80 -10.36 5.32
N GLY A 110 12.37 -10.61 6.50
CA GLY A 110 13.83 -10.67 6.64
C GLY A 110 14.49 -9.35 6.22
N ASN A 111 15.17 -9.37 5.07
CA ASN A 111 15.83 -8.19 4.47
C ASN A 111 15.08 -7.61 3.27
N GLU A 112 14.00 -8.26 2.85
CA GLU A 112 13.18 -7.82 1.73
C GLU A 112 12.17 -6.75 2.17
N VAL A 113 11.92 -5.78 1.31
CA VAL A 113 10.92 -4.73 1.50
C VAL A 113 10.11 -4.60 0.22
N LEU A 114 8.78 -4.53 0.36
CA LEU A 114 7.86 -4.23 -0.72
C LEU A 114 7.10 -2.93 -0.44
N PHE A 115 6.83 -2.20 -1.51
CA PHE A 115 6.00 -1.01 -1.55
C PHE A 115 4.87 -1.27 -2.54
N LEU A 116 3.64 -1.16 -2.05
CA LEU A 116 2.44 -1.50 -2.83
C LEU A 116 1.48 -0.32 -2.86
N ILE A 117 0.75 -0.22 -3.96
CA ILE A 117 -0.39 0.70 -4.13
C ILE A 117 -1.64 -0.15 -4.27
N SER A 118 -2.72 0.21 -3.58
CA SER A 118 -4.04 -0.39 -3.81
C SER A 118 -4.92 0.59 -4.58
N LYS A 119 -5.50 0.16 -5.71
CA LYS A 119 -6.33 1.03 -6.56
C LYS A 119 -7.58 0.32 -7.05
N PRO A 120 -8.71 1.01 -7.21
CA PRO A 120 -9.82 0.46 -7.99
C PRO A 120 -9.35 0.15 -9.41
N THR A 121 -9.90 -0.91 -10.00
CA THR A 121 -9.63 -1.29 -11.39
C THR A 121 -9.95 -0.11 -12.33
N GLY A 122 -9.08 0.13 -13.32
CA GLY A 122 -9.21 1.28 -14.24
C GLY A 122 -8.76 2.63 -13.67
N HIS A 123 -8.34 2.69 -12.40
CA HIS A 123 -7.68 3.84 -11.78
C HIS A 123 -6.16 3.63 -11.60
N ASP A 124 -5.61 2.65 -12.28
CA ASP A 124 -4.23 2.17 -12.21
C ASP A 124 -3.18 3.24 -12.56
N ARG A 125 -3.57 4.26 -13.34
CA ARG A 125 -2.73 5.39 -13.73
C ARG A 125 -1.92 5.92 -12.55
N ILE A 126 -0.61 5.71 -12.62
CA ILE A 126 0.36 6.24 -11.66
C ILE A 126 0.35 7.77 -11.72
N SER A 127 0.20 8.41 -10.56
CA SER A 127 0.27 9.87 -10.45
C SER A 127 1.72 10.36 -10.58
N ALA A 128 1.91 11.65 -10.86
CA ALA A 128 3.25 12.24 -10.90
C ALA A 128 4.00 12.09 -9.56
N TYR A 129 3.27 12.15 -8.43
CA TYR A 129 3.82 11.91 -7.09
C TYR A 129 4.29 10.46 -6.91
N GLN A 130 3.46 9.49 -7.31
CA GLN A 130 3.81 8.07 -7.25
C GLN A 130 5.02 7.73 -8.13
N ALA A 131 5.07 8.31 -9.34
CA ALA A 131 6.19 8.20 -10.25
C ALA A 131 7.48 8.80 -9.65
N ARG A 132 7.42 10.01 -9.11
CA ARG A 132 8.60 10.67 -8.49
C ARG A 132 9.11 9.90 -7.27
N TRP A 133 8.22 9.36 -6.45
CA TRP A 133 8.60 8.54 -5.30
C TRP A 133 9.30 7.25 -5.74
N LEU A 134 8.74 6.55 -6.74
CA LEU A 134 9.35 5.37 -7.34
C LEU A 134 10.75 5.69 -7.91
N ASP A 135 10.88 6.77 -8.67
CA ASP A 135 12.16 7.19 -9.25
C ASP A 135 13.22 7.46 -8.18
N THR A 136 12.81 8.11 -7.09
CA THR A 136 13.65 8.39 -5.93
C THR A 136 14.14 7.09 -5.30
N ALA A 137 13.24 6.14 -5.06
CA ALA A 137 13.58 4.85 -4.48
C ALA A 137 14.54 4.04 -5.37
N LEU A 138 14.29 4.01 -6.67
CA LEU A 138 15.17 3.32 -7.62
C LEU A 138 16.56 3.98 -7.69
N THR A 139 16.63 5.31 -7.59
CA THR A 139 17.91 6.05 -7.52
C THR A 139 18.67 5.77 -6.22
N MET A 140 17.95 5.49 -5.14
CA MET A 140 18.53 5.03 -3.87
C MET A 140 18.98 3.57 -3.89
N GLY A 141 18.80 2.85 -5.01
CA GLY A 141 19.21 1.46 -5.16
C GLY A 141 18.14 0.44 -4.77
N MET A 142 16.89 0.85 -4.54
CA MET A 142 15.81 -0.13 -4.39
C MET A 142 15.57 -0.88 -5.70
N PRO A 143 15.44 -2.21 -5.65
CA PRO A 143 15.17 -2.98 -6.85
C PRO A 143 13.72 -2.77 -7.32
N LEU A 144 13.49 -2.83 -8.63
CA LEU A 144 12.14 -2.67 -9.19
C LEU A 144 11.15 -3.74 -8.71
N HIS A 145 11.62 -4.96 -8.40
CA HIS A 145 10.77 -6.03 -7.86
C HIS A 145 10.25 -5.74 -6.44
N SER A 146 10.74 -4.69 -5.77
CA SER A 146 10.15 -4.20 -4.53
C SER A 146 8.84 -3.45 -4.72
N PHE A 147 8.35 -3.29 -5.96
CA PHE A 147 7.20 -2.47 -6.29
C PHE A 147 6.13 -3.27 -7.00
N ALA A 148 4.87 -3.09 -6.61
CA ALA A 148 3.74 -3.55 -7.39
C ALA A 148 2.49 -2.68 -7.19
N ILE A 149 1.66 -2.63 -8.23
CA ILE A 149 0.31 -2.06 -8.16
C ILE A 149 -0.65 -3.22 -7.97
N VAL A 150 -1.58 -3.09 -7.05
CA VAL A 150 -2.64 -4.08 -6.88
C VAL A 150 -3.99 -3.42 -7.08
N GLU A 151 -4.63 -3.81 -8.16
CA GLU A 151 -5.98 -3.41 -8.49
C GLU A 151 -6.99 -4.25 -7.72
N HIS A 152 -8.11 -3.63 -7.35
CA HIS A 152 -9.27 -4.31 -6.78
C HIS A 152 -10.51 -4.02 -7.61
N GLN A 153 -11.29 -5.06 -7.85
CA GLN A 153 -12.60 -5.03 -8.48
C GLN A 153 -13.61 -5.66 -7.54
N THR A 154 -14.72 -4.95 -7.32
CA THR A 154 -15.88 -5.39 -6.55
C THR A 154 -17.14 -5.25 -7.37
#